data_AF-A0A850SE73-F1
#
_entry.id   AF-A0A850SE73-F1
#
_cell.length_a   1.000
_cell.length_b   1.000
_cell.length_c   1.000
_cell.angle_alpha   90.00
_cell.angle_beta   90.00
_cell.angle_gamma   90.00
#
_symmetry.space_group_name_H-M   'P 1'
#
loop_
_entity.id
_entity.type
_entity.pdbx_description
1 polymer ?
#
loop_
_entity_poly.entity_id
_entity_poly.type
_entity_poly.pdbx_seq_one_letter_code
_entity_poly.pdbx_strand_id
1 'polypeptide(L)' 'MIPVGFMFIECVEGRQDELLKKIREVPAVSYAYKLDKTYQLVAKIESDSVEKFTAAISAIRGLGNLLNTDTMVGFKG' A
#
# COMPACT_ATOMS: atom_id res chain seq x y z
N MET A 1 -1.79 -10.65 17.80
CA MET A 1 -0.96 -10.90 16.60
C MET A 1 -1.01 -9.65 15.74
N ILE A 2 0.13 -9.01 15.51
CA ILE A 2 0.23 -7.67 14.91
C ILE A 2 0.51 -7.83 13.42
N PRO A 3 -0.37 -7.39 12.50
CA PRO A 3 -0.16 -7.57 11.07
C PRO A 3 0.90 -6.62 10.51
N VAL A 4 1.68 -7.13 9.56
CA VAL A 4 2.60 -6.36 8.72
C VAL A 4 2.46 -6.83 7.29
N GLY A 5 2.48 -5.92 6.33
CA GLY A 5 2.39 -6.31 4.94
C GLY A 5 3.07 -5.37 3.99
N PHE A 6 3.36 -5.90 2.81
CA PHE A 6 3.89 -5.17 1.68
C PHE A 6 2.88 -5.27 0.54
N MET A 7 2.37 -4.12 0.12
CA MET A 7 1.48 -4.00 -1.02
C MET A 7 2.28 -3.51 -2.22
N PHE A 8 2.36 -4.34 -3.25
CA PHE A 8 2.88 -4.01 -4.57
C PHE A 8 1.75 -3.47 -5.42
N ILE A 9 1.98 -2.34 -6.09
CA ILE A 9 0.92 -1.56 -6.72
C ILE A 9 1.29 -1.27 -8.17
N GLU A 10 0.40 -1.68 -9.05
CA GLU A 10 0.40 -1.29 -10.45
C GLU A 10 -0.52 -0.07 -10.61
N CYS A 11 -0.06 0.96 -11.32
CA CYS A 11 -0.80 2.20 -11.49
C CYS A 11 -0.72 2.75 -12.90
N VAL A 12 -1.64 3.66 -13.23
CA VAL A 12 -1.68 4.33 -14.53
C VAL A 12 -0.35 5.05 -14.80
N GLU A 13 0.16 4.93 -16.02
CA GLU A 13 1.40 5.59 -16.44
C GLU A 13 1.33 7.11 -16.27
N GLY A 14 2.42 7.71 -15.78
CA GLY A 14 2.50 9.15 -15.49
C GLY A 14 1.77 9.58 -14.20
N ARG A 15 1.06 8.69 -13.50
CA ARG A 15 0.33 8.98 -12.26
C ARG A 15 1.04 8.52 -10.99
N GLN A 16 2.24 7.94 -11.11
CA GLN A 16 2.98 7.37 -9.98
C GLN A 16 3.20 8.36 -8.84
N ASP A 17 3.61 9.60 -9.16
CA ASP A 17 3.89 10.63 -8.14
C ASP A 17 2.65 11.08 -7.40
N GLU A 18 1.53 11.24 -8.12
CA GLU A 18 0.25 11.64 -7.53
C GLU A 18 -0.26 10.55 -6.58
N LEU A 19 -0.25 9.29 -7.04
CA LEU A 19 -0.70 8.15 -6.25
C LEU A 19 0.20 7.92 -5.04
N LEU A 20 1.52 8.04 -5.20
CA LEU A 20 2.49 7.89 -4.11
C LEU A 20 2.27 8.90 -2.98
N LYS A 21 1.94 10.16 -3.31
CA LYS A 21 1.60 11.18 -2.30
C LYS A 21 0.36 10.76 -1.50
N LYS A 22 -0.72 10.36 -2.18
CA LYS A 22 -1.96 9.91 -1.53
C LYS A 22 -1.75 8.67 -0.66
N ILE A 23 -0.95 7.71 -1.11
CA ILE A 23 -0.65 6.49 -0.33
C ILE A 23 0.05 6.83 0.98
N ARG A 24 0.99 7.79 0.97
CA ARG A 24 1.71 8.22 2.19
C ARG A 24 0.83 8.91 3.22
N GLU A 25 -0.34 9.40 2.81
CA GLU A 25 -1.34 10.01 3.70
C GLU A 25 -2.26 8.97 4.34
N VAL A 26 -2.27 7.72 3.85
CA VAL A 26 -3.12 6.66 4.41
C VAL A 26 -2.60 6.22 5.79
N PRO A 27 -3.43 6.24 6.83
CA PRO A 27 -3.06 5.72 8.15
C PRO A 27 -2.56 4.27 8.07
N ALA A 28 -1.60 3.91 8.93
CA ALA A 28 -0.90 2.61 8.94
C ALA A 28 0.08 2.36 7.79
N VAL A 29 0.21 3.26 6.80
CA VAL A 29 1.33 3.21 5.85
C VAL A 29 2.60 3.72 6.53
N SER A 30 3.56 2.83 6.76
CA SER A 30 4.86 3.17 7.38
C SER A 30 5.82 3.82 6.38
N TYR A 31 5.80 3.35 5.13
CA TYR A 31 6.54 3.96 4.03
C TYR A 31 5.98 3.51 2.68
N ALA A 32 6.24 4.32 1.65
CA ALA A 32 5.95 3.97 0.27
C ALA A 32 7.01 4.55 -0.69
N TYR A 33 7.34 3.80 -1.74
CA TYR A 33 8.38 4.12 -2.71
C TYR A 33 7.96 3.77 -4.13
N LYS A 34 8.60 4.43 -5.10
CA LYS A 34 8.59 3.97 -6.50
C LYS A 34 9.47 2.75 -6.64
N LEU A 35 9.07 1.87 -7.55
CA LEU A 35 9.84 0.71 -7.99
C LEU A 35 10.21 0.88 -9.46
N ASP A 36 11.24 0.17 -9.91
CA ASP A 36 11.84 0.24 -11.24
C ASP A 36 11.47 -0.95 -12.15
N LYS A 37 10.52 -1.80 -11.73
CA LYS A 37 10.19 -3.06 -12.40
C LYS A 37 8.67 -3.31 -12.50
N THR A 38 8.24 -4.56 -12.29
CA THR A 38 6.90 -5.10 -12.55
C THR A 38 5.77 -4.26 -11.95
N TYR A 39 5.99 -3.71 -10.76
CA TYR A 39 5.08 -2.78 -10.11
C TYR A 39 5.71 -1.40 -10.12
N GLN A 40 4.87 -0.37 -10.14
CA GLN A 40 5.37 1.01 -10.12
C GLN A 40 5.58 1.52 -8.70
N LEU A 41 4.82 1.02 -7.71
CA LEU A 41 4.93 1.44 -6.31
C LEU A 41 4.94 0.24 -5.35
N VAL A 42 5.50 0.46 -4.16
CA VAL A 42 5.36 -0.43 -3.00
C VAL A 42 4.98 0.38 -1.77
N ALA A 43 4.12 -0.17 -0.93
CA ALA A 43 3.76 0.38 0.38
C ALA A 43 3.95 -0.67 1.47
N LYS A 44 4.62 -0.31 2.57
CA LYS A 44 4.61 -1.10 3.79
C LYS A 44 3.48 -0.63 4.70
N ILE A 45 2.62 -1.57 5.08
CA ILE A 45 1.49 -1.35 5.98
C ILE A 45 1.83 -2.03 7.31
N GLU A 46 1.77 -1.30 8.41
CA GLU A 46 1.94 -1.82 9.77
C GLU A 46 0.90 -1.22 10.70
N SER A 47 0.29 -2.07 11.51
CA SER A 47 -0.81 -1.69 12.38
C SER A 47 -0.80 -2.53 13.65
N ASP A 48 -1.33 -1.98 14.74
CA ASP A 48 -1.53 -2.68 16.02
C ASP A 48 -2.75 -3.63 16.01
N SER A 49 -3.63 -3.51 15.01
CA SER A 49 -4.83 -4.34 14.86
C SER A 49 -5.07 -4.77 13.41
N VAL A 50 -5.79 -5.88 13.24
CA VAL A 50 -6.21 -6.38 11.92
C VAL A 50 -7.21 -5.43 11.27
N GLU A 51 -8.13 -4.81 12.02
CA GLU A 51 -9.12 -3.88 11.47
C GLU A 51 -8.45 -2.64 10.85
N LYS A 52 -7.49 -2.03 11.52
CA LYS A 52 -6.75 -0.88 10.98
C LYS A 52 -5.92 -1.27 9.76
N PHE A 53 -5.35 -2.47 9.76
CA PHE A 53 -4.58 -2.99 8.62
C PHE A 53 -5.47 -3.19 7.38
N THR A 54 -6.64 -3.83 7.54
CA THR A 54 -7.58 -4.04 6.43
C THR A 54 -8.24 -2.75 5.96
N ALA A 55 -8.47 -1.79 6.87
CA ALA A 55 -8.92 -0.44 6.53
C ALA A 55 -7.89 0.29 5.66
N ALA A 56 -6.60 0.22 5.98
CA ALA A 56 -5.53 0.82 5.17
C ALA A 56 -5.44 0.20 3.77
N ILE A 57 -5.54 -1.13 3.65
CA ILE A 57 -5.60 -1.83 2.37
C ILE A 57 -6.78 -1.33 1.53
N SER A 58 -7.97 -1.25 2.14
CA SER A 58 -9.18 -0.78 1.46
C SER A 58 -9.07 0.69 1.04
N ALA A 59 -8.48 1.53 1.90
CA ALA A 59 -8.25 2.94 1.59
C ALA A 59 -7.30 3.11 0.39
N ILE A 60 -6.19 2.37 0.34
CA ILE A 60 -5.26 2.40 -0.80
C ILE A 60 -5.97 1.94 -2.09
N ARG A 61 -6.74 0.84 -2.04
CA ARG A 61 -7.49 0.33 -3.20
C ARG A 61 -8.60 1.26 -3.67
N GLY A 62 -9.11 2.13 -2.78
CA GLY A 62 -10.06 3.19 -3.10
C GLY A 62 -9.41 4.43 -3.74
N LEU A 63 -8.08 4.51 -3.77
CA LEU A 63 -7.39 5.59 -4.48
C LEU A 63 -7.52 5.37 -5.99
N GLY A 64 -7.97 6.39 -6.71
CA GLY A 64 -8.00 6.37 -8.17
C GLY A 64 -6.60 6.22 -8.79
N ASN A 65 -6.56 5.86 -10.07
CA ASN A 65 -5.34 5.60 -10.86
C ASN A 65 -4.58 4.31 -10.49
N LEU A 66 -5.22 3.40 -9.76
CA LEU A 66 -4.69 2.10 -9.40
C LEU A 66 -5.22 1.03 -10.38
N LEU A 67 -4.34 0.19 -10.92
CA LEU A 67 -4.68 -0.86 -11.88
C LEU A 67 -4.78 -2.22 -11.20
N ASN A 68 -3.80 -2.54 -10.36
CA ASN A 68 -3.76 -3.81 -9.63
C ASN A 68 -2.98 -3.68 -8.32
N THR A 69 -3.30 -4.54 -7.35
CA THR A 69 -2.54 -4.69 -6.10
C THR A 69 -2.24 -6.16 -5.84
N ASP A 70 -1.01 -6.45 -5.44
CA ASP A 70 -0.67 -7.71 -4.77
C ASP A 70 -0.21 -7.40 -3.34
N THR A 71 -0.68 -8.14 -2.34
CA THR A 71 -0.41 -7.85 -0.93
C THR A 71 0.07 -9.09 -0.20
N MET A 72 1.33 -9.07 0.22
CA MET A 72 1.90 -10.10 1.09
C MET A 72 1.68 -9.70 2.54
N VAL A 73 1.04 -10.56 3.33
CA VAL A 73 0.73 -10.31 4.74
C VAL A 73 1.47 -11.31 5.61
N GLY A 74 2.16 -10.78 6.62
CA GLY A 74 2.76 -11.53 7.71
C GLY A 74 2.18 -11.07 9.04
N PHE A 75 2.52 -11.81 10.09
CA PHE A 75 1.99 -11.60 11.42
C PHE A 75 3.12 -11.69 12.44
N LYS A 76 3.29 -10.63 13.24
CA LYS A 76 4.24 -10.60 14.36
C LYS A 76 3.58 -11.24 15.59
N GLY A 77 4.31 -12.17 16.21
CA GLY A 77 4.00 -12.78 17.51
C GLY A 77 4.32 -11.85 18.66
#